data_AF-A0A1C6XIB5-F1
#
_entry.id   AF-A0A1C6XIB5-F1
#
_cell.length_a   1.000
_cell.length_b   1.000
_cell.length_c   1.000
_cell.angle_alpha   90.00
_cell.angle_beta   90.00
_cell.angle_gamma   90.00
#
_symmetry.space_group_name_H-M   'P 1'
#
loop_
_entity.id
_entity.type
_entity.pdbx_description
1 polymer ?
#
loop_
_entity_poly.entity_id
_entity_poly.type
_entity_poly.pdbx_seq_one_letter_code
_entity_poly.pdbx_strand_id
1 'polypeptide(L)'
;MATLFTRRFNKYNIPRVINNTKVHKIYRETNKRHEDDLFKIYNKELVAFPYEEEKYNELLNIKVNKEKRNIADFYFNPNIYINVHNNKIKNLEFSDFDLENVDKYFLFEKEYLDTYFPEGLAGEIPKDILMHNTDNDNFDIFLNKTSKENSKAKSRPNDASNSSIPQNHNFEHLKGVGILYRKLTHEIINELKVCEKKYKITNQRESYNLDKYFLGNKNVDAYYDNTKNAINTCVDNDEEKSNIYKSRAILIDGKRGTGKSCILNSVVLWAKLRSWIVIFVPDIKKYKFDINTIVRSNTNLYIQPELSKEFLENILKVNEQYLKEIKINKEILYNTCLDGTHLLYNKKIYDDIIKKTIEEEVANDTNYPKLSDIEQNMYRQKLYKFYQDNIKIPNILDKFSIPQNLVELINIGINNSAYSNLCVYILFEHLKKQTQFPILIAVDQFNYNLSVSEYLSINFENTKYNGYIPTYYFTIPKLLLQWNTSKYKRCVKIVSTCWDRENRRNFRPDLLGINKKEIKTLRNFTLIEFKNYVSHLFNQNVIYNFDIDKLEYFYMLTGGNGFQARKLLTTLY
;
A
#
# COMPACT_ATOMS: atom_id res chain seq x y z
N MET A 1 -11.53 37.34 56.18
CA MET A 1 -10.13 37.07 55.82
C MET A 1 -10.00 35.60 55.43
N ALA A 2 -9.98 35.29 54.14
CA ALA A 2 -9.66 33.96 53.63
C ALA A 2 -8.86 34.14 52.33
N THR A 3 -7.63 33.67 52.32
CA THR A 3 -6.63 33.82 51.27
C THR A 3 -6.79 32.74 50.21
N LEU A 4 -7.24 33.13 49.01
CA LEU A 4 -7.28 32.28 47.82
C LEU A 4 -5.89 32.26 47.16
N PHE A 5 -5.19 31.13 47.27
CA PHE A 5 -3.99 30.83 46.47
C PHE A 5 -4.39 30.57 45.01
N THR A 6 -4.16 31.56 44.14
CA THR A 6 -4.21 31.38 42.69
C THR A 6 -2.79 31.11 42.19
N ARG A 7 -2.57 29.95 41.55
CA ARG A 7 -1.31 29.61 40.88
C ARG A 7 -1.06 30.62 39.75
N ARG A 8 0.12 31.25 39.74
CA ARG A 8 0.58 32.13 38.67
C ARG A 8 0.79 31.31 37.39
N PHE A 9 -0.04 31.54 36.38
CA PHE A 9 0.27 31.15 35.01
C PHE A 9 1.41 32.02 34.49
N ASN A 10 2.51 31.41 34.05
CA ASN A 10 3.55 32.10 33.30
C ASN A 10 2.97 32.56 31.96
N LYS A 11 2.59 33.84 31.87
CA LYS A 11 2.37 34.52 30.59
C LYS A 11 3.74 34.75 29.95
N TYR A 12 4.10 33.94 28.96
CA TYR A 12 5.12 34.36 28.01
C TYR A 12 4.57 35.57 27.26
N ASN A 13 5.23 36.72 27.41
CA ASN A 13 4.94 37.93 26.64
C ASN A 13 5.25 37.65 25.16
N ILE A 14 4.22 37.35 24.37
CA ILE A 14 4.31 37.37 22.92
C ILE A 14 4.24 38.84 22.50
N PRO A 15 5.26 39.41 21.85
CA PRO A 15 5.19 40.78 21.38
C PRO A 15 4.15 40.89 20.26
N ARG A 16 3.37 41.98 20.28
CA ARG A 16 2.43 42.33 19.21
C ARG A 16 3.20 42.57 17.91
N VAL A 17 2.80 41.89 16.85
CA VAL A 17 3.34 42.08 15.50
C VAL A 17 2.92 43.46 15.00
N ILE A 18 3.84 44.41 15.02
CA ILE A 18 3.70 45.71 14.37
C ILE A 18 4.08 45.50 12.89
N ASN A 19 3.13 45.73 11.99
CA ASN A 19 3.37 45.72 10.54
C ASN A 19 4.31 46.89 10.15
N ASN A 20 5.62 46.66 10.22
CA ASN A 20 6.64 47.60 9.79
C ASN A 20 7.03 47.36 8.32
N THR A 21 6.41 48.11 7.42
CA THR A 21 6.71 48.20 5.98
C THR A 21 8.12 48.73 5.66
N LYS A 22 8.94 49.08 6.66
CA LYS A 22 10.35 49.48 6.49
C LYS A 22 11.33 48.30 6.40
N VAL A 23 10.98 47.12 6.92
CA VAL A 23 11.87 45.94 6.87
C VAL A 23 12.01 45.41 5.43
N HIS A 24 10.95 45.52 4.63
CA HIS A 24 10.95 45.08 3.22
C HIS A 24 11.79 45.95 2.28
N LYS A 25 12.13 47.19 2.64
CA LYS A 25 13.01 48.05 1.83
C LYS A 25 14.48 47.74 2.05
N ILE A 26 14.88 47.53 3.31
CA ILE A 26 16.24 47.10 3.67
C ILE A 26 16.52 45.71 3.11
N TYR A 27 15.56 44.76 3.21
CA TYR A 27 15.71 43.41 2.63
C TYR A 27 15.84 43.41 1.10
N ARG A 28 15.18 44.34 0.39
CA ARG A 28 15.31 44.45 -1.08
C ARG A 28 16.63 45.08 -1.52
N GLU A 29 17.16 46.04 -0.76
CA GLU A 29 18.44 46.68 -1.08
C GLU A 29 19.65 45.83 -0.66
N THR A 30 19.55 45.03 0.41
CA THR A 30 20.59 44.05 0.77
C THR A 30 20.62 42.86 -0.19
N ASN A 31 19.46 42.41 -0.70
CA ASN A 31 19.42 41.32 -1.67
C ASN A 31 19.99 41.69 -3.05
N LYS A 32 19.94 42.97 -3.46
CA LYS A 32 20.62 43.40 -4.70
C LYS A 32 22.14 43.39 -4.59
N ARG A 33 22.70 43.70 -3.41
CA ARG A 33 24.15 43.61 -3.19
C ARG A 33 24.61 42.15 -3.04
N HIS A 34 23.75 41.27 -2.52
CA HIS A 34 24.05 39.84 -2.43
C HIS A 34 23.82 39.07 -3.73
N GLU A 35 23.03 39.57 -4.70
CA GLU A 35 22.95 38.97 -6.03
C GLU A 35 24.28 39.13 -6.80
N ASP A 36 24.92 40.30 -6.74
CA ASP A 36 26.23 40.54 -7.35
C ASP A 36 27.36 39.75 -6.66
N ASP A 37 27.26 39.54 -5.34
CA ASP A 37 28.20 38.69 -4.59
C ASP A 37 27.92 37.19 -4.80
N LEU A 38 26.66 36.77 -4.99
CA LEU A 38 26.32 35.41 -5.41
C LEU A 38 26.92 35.11 -6.78
N PHE A 39 26.84 36.01 -7.75
CA PHE A 39 27.49 35.83 -9.06
C PHE A 39 29.03 35.77 -8.99
N LYS A 40 29.67 36.36 -7.96
CA LYS A 40 31.11 36.22 -7.68
C LYS A 40 31.46 34.93 -6.93
N ILE A 41 30.60 34.46 -6.03
CA ILE A 41 30.76 33.19 -5.30
C ILE A 41 30.49 31.99 -6.20
N TYR A 42 29.58 32.11 -7.16
CA TYR A 42 29.21 31.05 -8.12
C TYR A 42 30.33 30.66 -9.09
N ASN A 43 31.45 31.39 -9.16
CA ASN A 43 32.45 31.19 -10.21
C ASN A 43 33.90 30.89 -9.78
N LYS A 44 34.21 30.69 -8.50
CA LYS A 44 35.61 30.31 -8.13
C LYS A 44 35.81 29.23 -7.06
N GLU A 45 34.88 28.99 -6.12
CA GLU A 45 35.17 28.09 -4.99
C GLU A 45 34.16 26.94 -4.77
N LEU A 46 32.99 26.97 -5.42
CA LEU A 46 31.97 25.92 -5.33
C LEU A 46 31.55 25.34 -6.69
N VAL A 47 32.32 25.62 -7.75
CA VAL A 47 32.38 24.70 -8.87
C VAL A 47 33.15 23.51 -8.32
N ALA A 48 32.47 22.38 -8.10
CA ALA A 48 33.16 21.11 -7.95
C ALA A 48 34.25 21.11 -9.02
N PHE A 49 35.53 21.11 -8.61
CA PHE A 49 36.64 21.04 -9.56
C PHE A 49 36.22 20.08 -10.66
N PRO A 50 36.30 20.47 -11.96
CA PRO A 50 35.98 19.54 -13.02
C PRO A 50 36.69 18.25 -12.66
N TYR A 51 35.91 17.18 -12.50
CA TYR A 51 36.42 15.90 -12.04
C TYR A 51 37.44 15.44 -13.09
N GLU A 52 38.69 15.84 -12.91
CA GLU A 52 39.82 15.47 -13.74
C GLU A 52 40.19 14.06 -13.33
N GLU A 53 39.38 13.12 -13.81
CA GLU A 53 39.47 11.69 -13.58
C GLU A 53 40.91 11.18 -13.80
N GLU A 54 41.62 11.77 -14.76
CA GLU A 54 43.02 11.49 -15.09
C GLU A 54 43.96 11.78 -13.92
N LYS A 55 43.81 12.94 -13.27
CA LYS A 55 44.69 13.39 -12.18
C LYS A 55 44.52 12.56 -10.92
N TYR A 56 43.29 12.09 -10.66
CA TYR A 56 42.99 11.21 -9.53
C TYR A 56 43.44 9.76 -9.77
N ASN A 57 43.29 9.27 -11.01
CA ASN A 57 43.77 7.94 -11.40
C ASN A 57 45.30 7.86 -11.38
N GLU A 58 45.99 8.94 -11.75
CA GLU A 58 47.45 9.07 -11.60
C GLU A 58 47.87 9.07 -10.12
N LEU A 59 47.19 9.84 -9.26
CA LEU A 59 47.48 9.90 -7.82
C LEU A 59 47.22 8.57 -7.10
N LEU A 60 46.22 7.80 -7.56
CA LEU A 60 45.85 6.51 -6.97
C LEU A 60 46.50 5.29 -7.65
N ASN A 61 47.35 5.50 -8.66
CA ASN A 61 47.99 4.43 -9.45
C ASN A 61 47.00 3.41 -10.05
N ILE A 62 45.79 3.87 -10.39
CA ILE A 62 44.76 3.01 -10.98
C ILE A 62 44.94 3.04 -12.50
N LYS A 63 45.51 1.97 -13.07
CA LYS A 63 45.52 1.75 -14.53
C LYS A 63 44.11 1.37 -14.98
N VAL A 64 43.29 2.36 -15.32
CA VAL A 64 41.97 2.13 -15.90
C VAL A 64 42.14 1.72 -17.36
N ASN A 65 41.97 0.43 -17.66
CA ASN A 65 41.71 0.00 -19.03
C ASN A 65 40.33 0.56 -19.43
N LYS A 66 40.30 1.72 -20.09
CA LYS A 66 39.08 2.29 -20.67
C LYS A 66 38.65 1.43 -21.86
N GLU A 67 38.02 0.29 -21.59
CA GLU A 67 37.15 -0.33 -22.58
C GLU A 67 36.05 0.69 -22.89
N LYS A 68 35.96 1.14 -24.15
CA LYS A 68 34.89 2.04 -24.57
C LYS A 68 33.57 1.33 -24.31
N ARG A 69 32.84 1.75 -23.28
CA ARG A 69 31.49 1.27 -23.01
C ARG A 69 30.62 1.68 -24.20
N ASN A 70 30.09 0.70 -24.93
CA ASN A 70 29.17 0.97 -26.03
C ASN A 70 27.93 1.67 -25.49
N ILE A 71 27.74 2.93 -25.90
CA ILE A 71 26.60 3.77 -25.50
C ILE A 71 25.28 3.12 -25.90
N ALA A 72 25.25 2.49 -27.08
CA ALA A 72 24.07 1.78 -27.58
C ALA A 72 23.69 0.58 -26.69
N ASP A 73 24.67 -0.22 -26.24
CA ASP A 73 24.45 -1.39 -25.38
C ASP A 73 24.01 -1.00 -23.97
N PHE A 74 24.26 0.24 -23.55
CA PHE A 74 23.81 0.75 -22.25
C PHE A 74 22.34 1.15 -22.27
N TYR A 75 21.92 1.90 -23.28
CA TYR A 75 20.56 2.44 -23.37
C TYR A 75 19.58 1.45 -24.01
N PHE A 76 19.96 0.80 -25.11
CA PHE A 76 19.06 -0.02 -25.92
C PHE A 76 19.16 -1.51 -25.63
N ASN A 77 19.45 -1.89 -24.39
CA ASN A 77 19.54 -3.30 -24.01
C ASN A 77 18.14 -3.92 -23.80
N PRO A 78 17.67 -4.85 -24.65
CA PRO A 78 16.39 -5.51 -24.46
C PRO A 78 16.32 -6.33 -23.17
N ASN A 79 17.46 -6.79 -22.65
CA ASN A 79 17.52 -7.62 -21.45
C ASN A 79 17.12 -6.85 -20.17
N ILE A 80 16.92 -5.53 -20.26
CA ILE A 80 16.38 -4.71 -19.17
C ILE A 80 14.89 -4.98 -18.97
N TYR A 81 14.17 -5.40 -20.01
CA TYR A 81 12.73 -5.63 -19.96
C TYR A 81 12.41 -7.12 -19.91
N ILE A 82 11.38 -7.48 -19.14
CA ILE A 82 10.96 -8.86 -18.93
C ILE A 82 10.05 -9.32 -20.08
N ASN A 83 9.05 -8.50 -20.42
CA ASN A 83 7.97 -8.85 -21.35
C ASN A 83 8.16 -8.30 -22.77
N VAL A 84 9.40 -8.01 -23.15
CA VAL A 84 9.74 -7.53 -24.50
C VAL A 84 10.45 -8.64 -25.25
N HIS A 85 9.84 -9.10 -26.34
CA HIS A 85 10.44 -10.06 -27.25
C HIS A 85 10.27 -9.57 -28.69
N ASN A 86 11.35 -9.58 -29.47
CA ASN A 86 11.36 -9.11 -30.87
C ASN A 86 10.72 -7.71 -31.03
N ASN A 87 11.05 -6.79 -30.12
CA ASN A 87 10.57 -5.39 -30.11
C ASN A 87 9.03 -5.24 -30.02
N LYS A 88 8.31 -6.27 -29.55
CA LYS A 88 6.88 -6.20 -29.22
C LYS A 88 6.67 -6.54 -27.75
N ILE A 89 5.74 -5.82 -27.12
CA ILE A 89 5.29 -6.10 -25.76
C ILE A 89 4.41 -7.34 -25.82
N LYS A 90 4.80 -8.40 -25.11
CA LYS A 90 4.01 -9.62 -24.97
C LYS A 90 3.12 -9.55 -23.72
N ASN A 91 2.05 -10.34 -23.76
CA ASN A 91 1.24 -10.62 -22.59
C ASN A 91 2.09 -11.32 -21.52
N LEU A 92 1.81 -11.00 -20.26
CA LEU A 92 2.54 -11.55 -19.12
C LEU A 92 2.19 -13.02 -18.89
N GLU A 93 3.22 -13.81 -18.64
CA GLU A 93 3.11 -15.20 -18.20
C GLU A 93 3.54 -15.35 -16.74
N PHE A 94 3.10 -16.44 -16.11
CA PHE A 94 3.43 -16.69 -14.71
C PHE A 94 4.93 -16.95 -14.47
N SER A 95 5.62 -17.54 -15.47
CA SER A 95 7.07 -17.75 -15.48
C SER A 95 7.87 -16.45 -15.45
N ASP A 96 7.24 -15.31 -15.75
CA ASP A 96 7.96 -14.03 -15.75
C ASP A 96 8.38 -13.58 -14.34
N PHE A 97 7.74 -14.12 -13.30
CA PHE A 97 8.00 -13.81 -11.89
C PHE A 97 9.05 -14.72 -11.24
N ASP A 98 10.12 -14.99 -11.98
CA ASP A 98 11.23 -15.85 -11.57
C ASP A 98 12.48 -15.06 -11.14
N LEU A 99 13.42 -15.74 -10.48
CA LEU A 99 14.63 -15.13 -9.92
C LEU A 99 15.50 -14.46 -10.99
N GLU A 100 15.52 -15.00 -12.20
CA GLU A 100 16.31 -14.51 -13.34
C GLU A 100 15.88 -13.12 -13.83
N ASN A 101 14.65 -12.74 -13.52
CA ASN A 101 14.06 -11.47 -13.92
C ASN A 101 14.17 -10.38 -12.83
N VAL A 102 14.78 -10.71 -11.70
CA VAL A 102 15.07 -9.73 -10.64
C VAL A 102 15.95 -8.59 -11.19
N ASP A 103 15.64 -7.37 -10.78
CA ASP A 103 16.27 -6.11 -11.18
C ASP A 103 15.88 -5.61 -12.59
N LYS A 104 14.96 -6.29 -13.30
CA LYS A 104 14.42 -5.89 -14.61
C LYS A 104 13.05 -5.19 -14.52
N TYR A 105 12.62 -4.59 -15.63
CA TYR A 105 11.35 -3.88 -15.75
C TYR A 105 10.28 -4.71 -16.47
N PHE A 106 9.06 -4.69 -15.95
CA PHE A 106 7.86 -4.98 -16.74
C PHE A 106 7.45 -3.71 -17.48
N LEU A 107 7.36 -3.75 -18.81
CA LEU A 107 6.98 -2.62 -19.64
C LEU A 107 5.52 -2.74 -20.08
N PHE A 108 4.70 -1.72 -19.80
CA PHE A 108 3.30 -1.71 -20.20
C PHE A 108 2.99 -0.53 -21.09
N GLU A 109 2.15 -0.74 -22.10
CA GLU A 109 1.44 0.40 -22.67
C GLU A 109 0.38 0.87 -21.67
N LYS A 110 0.07 2.16 -21.72
CA LYS A 110 -0.83 2.80 -20.75
C LYS A 110 -2.22 2.14 -20.73
N GLU A 111 -2.77 1.83 -21.90
CA GLU A 111 -4.09 1.21 -22.04
C GLU A 111 -4.14 -0.16 -21.36
N TYR A 112 -3.12 -1.00 -21.55
CA TYR A 112 -3.04 -2.29 -20.88
C TYR A 112 -2.91 -2.15 -19.36
N LEU A 113 -2.15 -1.16 -18.88
CA LEU A 113 -1.97 -0.95 -17.45
C LEU A 113 -3.29 -0.56 -16.76
N ASP A 114 -4.11 0.26 -17.40
CA ASP A 114 -5.43 0.66 -16.90
C ASP A 114 -6.39 -0.54 -16.80
N THR A 115 -6.25 -1.55 -17.67
CA THR A 115 -7.01 -2.81 -17.53
C THR A 115 -6.61 -3.62 -16.29
N TYR A 116 -5.31 -3.64 -15.96
CA TYR A 116 -4.82 -4.36 -14.79
C TYR A 116 -4.96 -3.56 -13.50
N PHE A 117 -5.05 -2.23 -13.54
CA PHE A 117 -5.16 -1.36 -12.36
C PHE A 117 -6.27 -0.31 -12.52
N PRO A 118 -7.54 -0.70 -12.72
CA PRO A 118 -8.64 0.25 -12.83
C PRO A 118 -8.87 1.08 -11.55
N GLU A 119 -8.40 0.58 -10.39
CA GLU A 119 -8.41 1.29 -9.10
C GLU A 119 -7.29 2.33 -8.94
N GLY A 120 -6.34 2.39 -9.90
CA GLY A 120 -5.16 3.25 -9.86
C GLY A 120 -3.89 2.55 -9.40
N LEU A 121 -2.75 3.25 -9.52
CA LEU A 121 -1.42 2.74 -9.17
C LEU A 121 -0.91 3.40 -7.88
N ALA A 122 -0.20 2.62 -7.07
CA ALA A 122 0.44 3.15 -5.88
C ALA A 122 1.74 3.91 -6.21
N GLY A 123 2.04 4.92 -5.38
CA GLY A 123 3.31 5.65 -5.40
C GLY A 123 3.40 6.72 -6.48
N GLU A 124 4.58 6.87 -7.08
CA GLU A 124 4.86 7.94 -8.05
C GLU A 124 4.75 7.54 -9.51
N ILE A 125 4.44 6.27 -9.79
CA ILE A 125 4.25 5.77 -11.15
C ILE A 125 3.16 6.57 -11.91
N PRO A 126 2.03 6.99 -11.30
CA PRO A 126 1.09 7.91 -11.96
C PRO A 126 1.73 9.21 -12.46
N LYS A 127 2.75 9.73 -11.76
CA LYS A 127 3.50 10.91 -12.21
C LYS A 127 4.43 10.56 -13.37
N ASP A 128 5.00 9.36 -13.38
CA ASP A 128 5.83 8.87 -14.49
C ASP A 128 4.99 8.79 -15.78
N ILE A 129 3.75 8.32 -15.65
CA ILE A 129 2.79 8.28 -16.77
C ILE A 129 2.56 9.68 -17.38
N LEU A 130 2.44 10.71 -16.53
CA LEU A 130 2.25 12.09 -16.96
C LEU A 130 3.50 12.71 -17.62
N MET A 131 4.70 12.20 -17.30
CA MET A 131 5.96 12.71 -17.85
C MET A 131 6.28 12.18 -19.25
N HIS A 132 5.59 11.14 -19.73
CA HIS A 132 5.74 10.68 -21.10
C HIS A 132 5.13 11.70 -22.06
N ASN A 133 5.97 12.53 -22.67
CA ASN A 133 5.56 13.41 -23.76
C ASN A 133 5.16 12.56 -24.99
N THR A 134 4.01 12.89 -25.57
CA THR A 134 3.54 12.37 -26.86
C THR A 134 4.37 12.86 -28.05
N ASP A 135 5.26 13.83 -27.82
CA ASP A 135 5.98 14.53 -28.89
C ASP A 135 7.21 13.70 -29.32
N ASN A 136 7.12 13.11 -30.51
CA ASN A 136 8.16 12.27 -31.11
C ASN A 136 9.38 13.07 -31.61
N ASP A 137 9.28 14.40 -31.67
CA ASP A 137 10.18 15.24 -32.48
C ASP A 137 11.61 15.37 -31.93
N ASN A 138 11.83 15.11 -30.63
CA ASN A 138 13.15 15.34 -30.01
C ASN A 138 14.10 14.13 -30.07
N PHE A 139 13.59 12.92 -30.27
CA PHE A 139 14.40 11.70 -30.33
C PHE A 139 15.19 11.61 -31.66
N ASP A 140 14.56 12.04 -32.75
CA ASP A 140 15.18 12.12 -34.09
C ASP A 140 16.37 13.09 -34.11
N ILE A 141 16.34 14.14 -33.30
CA ILE A 141 17.44 15.12 -33.19
C ILE A 141 18.68 14.49 -32.52
N PHE A 142 18.48 13.57 -31.57
CA PHE A 142 19.58 12.89 -30.87
C PHE A 142 20.22 11.77 -31.72
N LEU A 143 19.41 10.97 -32.42
CA LEU A 143 19.90 9.97 -33.39
C LEU A 143 20.72 10.63 -34.52
N ASN A 144 20.29 11.81 -34.97
CA ASN A 144 21.03 12.62 -35.95
C ASN A 144 22.35 13.21 -35.41
N LYS A 145 22.51 13.34 -34.08
CA LYS A 145 23.79 13.76 -33.46
C LYS A 145 24.75 12.59 -33.27
N THR A 146 24.27 11.44 -32.79
CA THR A 146 25.09 10.24 -32.58
C THR A 146 25.58 9.63 -33.90
N SER A 147 24.77 9.66 -34.95
CA SER A 147 25.20 9.30 -36.31
C SER A 147 26.28 10.25 -36.86
N LYS A 148 26.18 11.56 -36.59
CA LYS A 148 27.21 12.55 -36.95
C LYS A 148 28.52 12.34 -36.18
N GLU A 149 28.48 11.99 -34.90
CA GLU A 149 29.69 11.70 -34.11
C GLU A 149 30.37 10.39 -34.55
N ASN A 150 29.60 9.35 -34.89
CA ASN A 150 30.15 8.11 -35.45
C ASN A 150 30.71 8.28 -36.87
N SER A 151 30.14 9.18 -37.69
CA SER A 151 30.65 9.46 -39.04
C SER A 151 31.98 10.24 -39.06
N LYS A 152 32.34 10.95 -37.98
CA LYS A 152 33.62 11.69 -37.90
C LYS A 152 34.83 10.80 -37.60
N ALA A 153 34.63 9.54 -37.25
CA ALA A 153 35.71 8.60 -36.90
C ALA A 153 36.17 7.68 -38.05
N LYS A 154 35.64 7.82 -39.28
CA LYS A 154 36.09 7.02 -40.44
C LYS A 154 36.38 7.89 -41.66
N SER A 155 37.62 8.35 -41.76
CA SER A 155 38.19 8.82 -43.02
C SER A 155 39.57 8.19 -43.25
N ARG A 156 39.59 6.97 -43.78
CA ARG A 156 40.67 6.45 -44.64
C ARG A 156 40.06 5.53 -45.71
N PRO A 157 40.57 5.54 -46.96
CA PRO A 157 39.88 4.94 -48.08
C PRO A 157 40.19 3.45 -48.25
N ASN A 158 39.17 2.75 -48.73
CA ASN A 158 39.17 1.54 -49.57
C ASN A 158 40.07 0.36 -49.16
N ASP A 159 39.44 -0.70 -48.65
CA ASP A 159 39.71 -2.06 -49.14
C ASP A 159 38.44 -2.91 -49.08
N ALA A 160 38.11 -3.51 -50.21
CA ALA A 160 36.97 -4.38 -50.39
C ALA A 160 37.24 -5.73 -49.71
N SER A 161 36.48 -6.05 -48.66
CA SER A 161 36.23 -7.43 -48.26
C SER A 161 34.89 -7.54 -47.54
N ASN A 162 34.07 -8.46 -48.03
CA ASN A 162 32.77 -8.81 -47.49
C ASN A 162 32.88 -9.16 -46.01
N SER A 163 32.36 -8.28 -45.16
CA SER A 163 31.94 -8.64 -43.81
C SER A 163 30.54 -8.06 -43.59
N SER A 164 29.61 -8.95 -43.32
CA SER A 164 28.21 -8.66 -43.02
C SER A 164 28.10 -7.61 -41.91
N ILE A 165 27.71 -6.41 -42.30
CA ILE A 165 27.26 -5.34 -41.41
C ILE A 165 26.11 -5.93 -40.57
N PRO A 166 26.22 -6.00 -39.21
CA PRO A 166 25.07 -6.35 -38.41
C PRO A 166 24.04 -5.25 -38.60
N GLN A 167 22.88 -5.64 -39.11
CA GLN A 167 21.73 -4.78 -39.34
C GLN A 167 21.44 -3.98 -38.06
N ASN A 168 21.36 -2.65 -38.20
CA ASN A 168 20.83 -1.76 -37.17
C ASN A 168 19.44 -2.27 -36.78
N HIS A 169 19.33 -2.93 -35.63
CA HIS A 169 18.03 -3.27 -35.07
C HIS A 169 17.37 -1.98 -34.59
N ASN A 170 16.36 -1.51 -35.33
CA ASN A 170 15.48 -0.40 -34.95
C ASN A 170 14.83 -0.70 -33.59
N PHE A 171 15.45 -0.23 -32.51
CA PHE A 171 14.91 -0.20 -31.14
C PHE A 171 14.06 1.05 -30.88
N GLU A 172 13.56 1.69 -31.94
CA GLU A 172 13.05 3.06 -31.97
C GLU A 172 11.68 3.26 -31.26
N HIS A 173 11.02 2.21 -30.75
CA HIS A 173 9.60 2.30 -30.34
C HIS A 173 9.18 1.51 -29.07
N LEU A 174 10.02 1.37 -28.05
CA LEU A 174 9.57 0.79 -26.76
C LEU A 174 9.19 1.87 -25.74
N LYS A 175 8.11 2.60 -26.02
CA LYS A 175 7.51 3.56 -25.08
C LYS A 175 6.49 2.84 -24.18
N GLY A 176 6.57 3.07 -22.88
CA GLY A 176 5.69 2.43 -21.91
C GLY A 176 6.06 2.67 -20.45
N VAL A 177 5.13 2.35 -19.57
CA VAL A 177 5.27 2.48 -18.13
C VAL A 177 6.03 1.27 -17.59
N GLY A 178 7.18 1.52 -16.98
CA GLY A 178 8.00 0.48 -16.37
C GLY A 178 7.66 0.21 -14.91
N ILE A 179 7.40 -1.04 -14.55
CA ILE A 179 7.34 -1.50 -13.16
C ILE A 179 8.60 -2.31 -12.85
N LEU A 180 9.42 -1.84 -11.90
CA LEU A 180 10.67 -2.51 -11.51
C LEU A 180 10.37 -3.76 -10.66
N TYR A 181 10.82 -4.93 -11.12
CA TYR A 181 10.75 -6.18 -10.37
C TYR A 181 11.98 -6.31 -9.46
N ARG A 182 11.77 -6.35 -8.14
CA ARG A 182 12.85 -6.31 -7.15
C ARG A 182 13.03 -7.65 -6.47
N LYS A 183 14.20 -7.90 -5.86
CA LYS A 183 14.41 -9.12 -5.07
C LYS A 183 13.31 -9.37 -4.02
N LEU A 184 12.86 -8.31 -3.33
CA LEU A 184 11.85 -8.40 -2.29
C LEU A 184 10.45 -8.73 -2.84
N THR A 185 10.12 -8.38 -4.09
CA THR A 185 8.86 -8.84 -4.73
C THR A 185 8.88 -10.35 -4.92
N HIS A 186 10.01 -10.90 -5.37
CA HIS A 186 10.18 -12.34 -5.53
C HIS A 186 10.04 -13.09 -4.20
N GLU A 187 10.68 -12.61 -3.13
CA GLU A 187 10.56 -13.20 -1.79
C GLU A 187 9.10 -13.23 -1.29
N ILE A 188 8.37 -12.12 -1.44
CA ILE A 188 6.95 -12.04 -1.07
C ILE A 188 6.12 -13.01 -1.91
N ILE A 189 6.33 -13.05 -3.23
CA ILE A 189 5.61 -13.94 -4.13
C ILE A 189 5.85 -15.41 -3.76
N ASN A 190 7.08 -15.78 -3.36
CA ASN A 190 7.37 -17.13 -2.90
C ASN A 190 6.63 -17.46 -1.60
N GLU A 191 6.56 -16.54 -0.65
CA GLU A 191 5.75 -16.71 0.57
C GLU A 191 4.25 -16.89 0.23
N LEU A 192 3.73 -16.15 -0.75
CA LEU A 192 2.35 -16.30 -1.25
C LEU A 192 2.12 -17.66 -1.91
N LYS A 193 3.04 -18.13 -2.76
CA LYS A 193 3.01 -19.47 -3.39
C LYS A 193 3.00 -20.57 -2.33
N VAL A 194 3.81 -20.44 -1.26
CA VAL A 194 3.83 -21.38 -0.14
C VAL A 194 2.51 -21.38 0.63
N CYS A 195 1.95 -20.20 0.88
CA CYS A 195 0.63 -20.08 1.52
C CYS A 195 -0.44 -20.82 0.70
N GLU A 196 -0.48 -20.61 -0.62
CA GLU A 196 -1.43 -21.28 -1.53
C GLU A 196 -1.29 -22.82 -1.45
N LYS A 197 -0.06 -23.35 -1.49
CA LYS A 197 0.21 -24.78 -1.41
C LYS A 197 -0.19 -25.38 -0.06
N LYS A 198 0.13 -24.70 1.05
CA LYS A 198 -0.22 -25.17 2.40
C LYS A 198 -1.74 -25.36 2.55
N TYR A 199 -2.53 -24.44 1.99
CA TYR A 199 -3.99 -24.57 2.01
C TYR A 199 -4.51 -25.78 1.23
N LYS A 200 -3.92 -26.08 0.06
CA LYS A 200 -4.30 -27.27 -0.71
C LYS A 200 -4.01 -28.55 0.09
N ILE A 201 -2.89 -28.59 0.82
CA ILE A 201 -2.50 -29.72 1.66
C ILE A 201 -3.43 -29.86 2.87
N THR A 202 -3.85 -28.76 3.50
CA THR A 202 -4.83 -28.83 4.60
C THR A 202 -6.20 -29.31 4.13
N ASN A 203 -6.62 -28.98 2.92
CA ASN A 203 -7.90 -29.45 2.35
C ASN A 203 -7.87 -30.94 1.93
N GLN A 204 -6.69 -31.54 1.70
CA GLN A 204 -6.56 -32.99 1.48
C GLN A 204 -6.68 -33.80 2.78
N ARG A 205 -6.76 -33.14 3.95
CA ARG A 205 -6.98 -33.78 5.25
C ARG A 205 -8.40 -33.57 5.75
N GLU A 206 -9.38 -33.86 4.93
CA GLU A 206 -10.75 -34.03 5.41
C GLU A 206 -11.32 -35.37 4.91
N SER A 207 -11.55 -36.25 5.90
CA SER A 207 -12.43 -37.42 5.92
C SER A 207 -12.07 -38.61 5.02
N TYR A 208 -11.65 -39.72 5.64
CA TYR A 208 -12.23 -41.06 5.42
C TYR A 208 -11.61 -42.16 6.32
N ASN A 209 -10.47 -41.94 7.00
CA ASN A 209 -9.78 -43.01 7.74
C ASN A 209 -9.52 -42.80 9.25
N LEU A 210 -9.61 -41.58 9.80
CA LEU A 210 -9.30 -41.38 11.23
C LEU A 210 -10.51 -41.64 12.16
N ASP A 211 -11.73 -41.40 11.70
CA ASP A 211 -12.93 -41.62 12.51
C ASP A 211 -13.33 -43.11 12.63
N LYS A 212 -12.81 -43.97 11.74
CA LYS A 212 -12.92 -45.43 11.85
C LYS A 212 -11.96 -46.04 12.89
N TYR A 213 -10.90 -45.31 13.25
CA TYR A 213 -9.91 -45.75 14.23
C TYR A 213 -10.37 -45.46 15.67
N PHE A 214 -11.11 -44.37 15.90
CA PHE A 214 -11.58 -43.98 17.23
C PHE A 214 -12.91 -44.64 17.67
N LEU A 215 -13.59 -45.38 16.78
CA LEU A 215 -14.85 -46.07 17.05
C LEU A 215 -14.75 -47.55 16.65
N GLY A 216 -14.02 -48.36 17.43
CA GLY A 216 -14.06 -49.81 17.22
C GLY A 216 -13.00 -50.65 17.93
N ASN A 217 -12.96 -50.60 19.26
CA ASN A 217 -12.87 -51.75 20.18
C ASN A 217 -12.03 -51.46 21.43
N LYS A 218 -12.65 -51.73 22.56
CA LYS A 218 -12.05 -51.74 23.91
C LYS A 218 -10.95 -52.80 23.97
N ASN A 219 -9.77 -52.43 24.48
CA ASN A 219 -9.12 -53.06 25.64
C ASN A 219 -7.74 -52.42 25.89
N VAL A 220 -7.58 -51.85 27.10
CA VAL A 220 -6.49 -52.14 28.05
C VAL A 220 -5.03 -52.04 27.53
N ASP A 221 -4.34 -50.94 27.85
CA ASP A 221 -3.13 -50.85 28.71
C ASP A 221 -2.15 -49.74 28.32
N ALA A 222 -1.66 -49.07 29.36
CA ALA A 222 -0.55 -48.12 29.32
C ALA A 222 0.78 -48.87 29.38
N TYR A 223 1.80 -48.48 28.61
CA TYR A 223 3.21 -48.61 29.00
C TYR A 223 4.10 -47.74 28.10
N TYR A 224 4.98 -46.95 28.73
CA TYR A 224 6.15 -46.36 28.08
C TYR A 224 7.01 -47.47 27.48
N ASP A 225 7.62 -47.26 26.30
CA ASP A 225 9.04 -47.55 26.21
C ASP A 225 9.80 -46.90 25.06
N ASN A 226 11.02 -46.51 25.43
CA ASN A 226 12.11 -46.06 24.59
C ASN A 226 12.58 -47.21 23.68
N THR A 227 12.89 -46.92 22.42
CA THR A 227 14.09 -47.48 21.78
C THR A 227 14.50 -46.63 20.57
N LYS A 228 15.68 -46.04 20.71
CA LYS A 228 16.53 -45.60 19.61
C LYS A 228 16.84 -46.81 18.73
N ASN A 229 16.69 -46.69 17.43
CA ASN A 229 17.68 -47.17 16.47
C ASN A 229 17.65 -46.32 15.21
N ALA A 230 18.78 -45.66 14.99
CA ALA A 230 19.08 -44.81 13.87
C ALA A 230 19.25 -45.63 12.59
N ILE A 231 18.80 -45.08 11.46
CA ILE A 231 19.54 -44.98 10.19
C ILE A 231 18.94 -43.79 9.40
N ASN A 232 19.69 -42.69 9.44
CA ASN A 232 19.81 -41.58 8.49
C ASN A 232 18.76 -41.42 7.36
N THR A 233 17.84 -40.48 7.57
CA THR A 233 17.52 -39.46 6.55
C THR A 233 17.43 -38.12 7.28
N CYS A 234 18.40 -37.24 7.03
CA CYS A 234 18.48 -35.91 7.59
C CYS A 234 17.31 -35.06 7.06
N VAL A 235 16.18 -35.13 7.75
CA VAL A 235 15.13 -34.13 7.72
C VAL A 235 15.19 -33.50 9.10
N ASP A 236 15.83 -32.34 9.18
CA ASP A 236 15.84 -31.49 10.38
C ASP A 236 14.39 -31.28 10.81
N ASN A 237 14.00 -32.01 11.84
CA ASN A 237 12.69 -32.00 12.47
C ASN A 237 12.90 -31.58 13.93
N ASP A 238 13.36 -30.34 14.12
CA ASP A 238 13.46 -29.75 15.44
C ASP A 238 12.51 -28.54 15.55
N GLU A 239 11.46 -28.70 16.36
CA GLU A 239 10.76 -27.64 17.09
C GLU A 239 9.92 -26.57 16.34
N GLU A 240 9.44 -26.83 15.12
CA GLU A 240 8.59 -25.88 14.36
C GLU A 240 7.09 -25.87 14.72
N LYS A 241 6.66 -26.60 15.77
CA LYS A 241 5.24 -26.95 15.97
C LYS A 241 4.37 -25.98 16.78
N SER A 242 4.80 -24.76 17.14
CA SER A 242 3.94 -23.87 17.95
C SER A 242 3.88 -22.37 17.59
N ASN A 243 4.66 -21.83 16.65
CA ASN A 243 4.65 -20.36 16.41
C ASN A 243 4.70 -19.87 14.94
N ILE A 244 4.66 -20.75 13.94
CA ILE A 244 4.97 -20.38 12.54
C ILE A 244 3.76 -19.81 11.76
N TYR A 245 2.54 -19.90 12.29
CA TYR A 245 1.32 -19.59 11.51
C TYR A 245 0.33 -18.66 12.21
N LYS A 246 0.78 -17.47 12.64
CA LYS A 246 -0.14 -16.46 13.21
C LYS A 246 -0.36 -15.20 12.39
N SER A 247 0.50 -14.87 11.43
CA SER A 247 0.32 -13.64 10.65
C SER A 247 0.57 -13.88 9.17
N ARG A 248 -0.52 -13.96 8.42
CA ARG A 248 -0.52 -13.87 6.96
C ARG A 248 -0.46 -12.40 6.53
N ALA A 249 0.30 -11.59 7.26
CA ALA A 249 0.34 -10.15 7.12
C ALA A 249 1.80 -9.69 6.97
N ILE A 250 2.08 -8.85 5.97
CA ILE A 250 3.41 -8.36 5.66
C ILE A 250 3.39 -6.83 5.64
N LEU A 251 4.29 -6.20 6.39
CA LEU A 251 4.50 -4.76 6.41
C LEU A 251 5.78 -4.42 5.64
N ILE A 252 5.64 -3.72 4.52
CA ILE A 252 6.77 -3.21 3.74
C ILE A 252 7.13 -1.83 4.29
N ASP A 253 8.29 -1.72 4.96
CA ASP A 253 8.84 -0.44 5.44
C ASP A 253 10.18 -0.13 4.75
N GLY A 254 10.67 1.11 4.84
CA GLY A 254 11.90 1.55 4.18
C GLY A 254 11.99 3.07 4.14
N LYS A 255 13.14 3.64 3.76
CA LYS A 255 13.31 5.11 3.66
C LYS A 255 12.37 5.73 2.61
N ARG A 256 12.15 7.05 2.66
CA ARG A 256 11.38 7.78 1.62
C ARG A 256 12.02 7.56 0.25
N GLY A 257 11.21 7.26 -0.77
CA GLY A 257 11.69 7.14 -2.15
C GLY A 257 12.33 5.81 -2.55
N THR A 258 12.31 4.81 -1.66
CA THR A 258 12.92 3.49 -1.90
C THR A 258 12.17 2.57 -2.86
N GLY A 259 10.97 2.94 -3.33
CA GLY A 259 10.16 2.12 -4.25
C GLY A 259 9.21 1.12 -3.57
N LYS A 260 8.78 1.38 -2.33
CA LYS A 260 7.83 0.50 -1.59
C LYS A 260 6.52 0.26 -2.35
N SER A 261 5.94 1.33 -2.90
CA SER A 261 4.71 1.26 -3.69
C SER A 261 4.86 0.46 -4.99
N CYS A 262 6.05 0.51 -5.62
CA CYS A 262 6.34 -0.26 -6.84
C CYS A 262 6.34 -1.78 -6.59
N ILE A 263 6.86 -2.19 -5.42
CA ILE A 263 6.79 -3.59 -4.97
C ILE A 263 5.34 -4.02 -4.78
N LEU A 264 4.52 -3.17 -4.15
CA LEU A 264 3.11 -3.48 -3.93
C LEU A 264 2.37 -3.66 -5.25
N ASN A 265 2.59 -2.78 -6.23
CA ASN A 265 2.01 -2.91 -7.57
C ASN A 265 2.42 -4.23 -8.24
N SER A 266 3.70 -4.61 -8.17
CA SER A 266 4.19 -5.87 -8.75
C SER A 266 3.53 -7.10 -8.13
N VAL A 267 3.31 -7.10 -6.82
CA VAL A 267 2.67 -8.21 -6.11
C VAL A 267 1.17 -8.26 -6.42
N VAL A 268 0.51 -7.12 -6.51
CA VAL A 268 -0.89 -7.02 -6.94
C VAL A 268 -1.08 -7.56 -8.35
N LEU A 269 -0.21 -7.18 -9.28
CA LEU A 269 -0.21 -7.69 -10.65
C LEU A 269 -0.12 -9.22 -10.68
N TRP A 270 0.84 -9.78 -9.95
CA TRP A 270 0.99 -11.24 -9.82
C TRP A 270 -0.29 -11.92 -9.30
N ALA A 271 -0.92 -11.33 -8.28
CA ALA A 271 -2.14 -11.90 -7.69
C ALA A 271 -3.34 -11.85 -8.65
N LYS A 272 -3.48 -10.77 -9.42
CA LYS A 272 -4.52 -10.64 -10.46
C LYS A 272 -4.35 -11.70 -11.55
N LEU A 273 -3.12 -11.94 -12.01
CA LEU A 273 -2.81 -13.00 -12.98
C LEU A 273 -3.09 -14.40 -12.44
N ARG A 274 -3.03 -14.60 -11.11
CA ARG A 274 -3.29 -15.88 -10.45
C ARG A 274 -4.77 -16.11 -10.11
N SER A 275 -5.66 -15.22 -10.56
CA SER A 275 -7.10 -15.25 -10.27
C SER A 275 -7.44 -15.18 -8.77
N TRP A 276 -6.72 -14.35 -8.02
CA TRP A 276 -7.06 -14.05 -6.63
C TRP A 276 -8.09 -12.92 -6.57
N ILE A 277 -8.90 -12.89 -5.51
CA ILE A 277 -9.68 -11.69 -5.20
C ILE A 277 -8.72 -10.66 -4.63
N VAL A 278 -8.59 -9.52 -5.31
CA VAL A 278 -7.65 -8.47 -4.93
C VAL A 278 -8.42 -7.24 -4.47
N ILE A 279 -8.22 -6.86 -3.21
CA ILE A 279 -8.65 -5.56 -2.68
C ILE A 279 -7.41 -4.69 -2.56
N PHE A 280 -7.25 -3.79 -3.51
CA PHE A 280 -6.11 -2.89 -3.56
C PHE A 280 -6.55 -1.45 -3.28
N VAL A 281 -5.86 -0.79 -2.35
CA VAL A 281 -6.04 0.62 -2.02
C VAL A 281 -4.72 1.34 -2.27
N PRO A 282 -4.57 2.02 -3.42
CA PRO A 282 -3.31 2.70 -3.79
C PRO A 282 -3.09 4.00 -3.02
N ASP A 283 -4.16 4.67 -2.57
CA ASP A 283 -4.05 5.91 -1.81
C ASP A 283 -4.99 5.99 -0.62
N ILE A 284 -4.52 5.56 0.55
CA ILE A 284 -5.29 5.69 1.80
C ILE A 284 -5.32 7.13 2.32
N LYS A 285 -4.41 7.98 1.83
CA LYS A 285 -4.32 9.39 2.23
C LYS A 285 -5.59 10.16 1.86
N LYS A 286 -6.29 9.72 0.82
CA LYS A 286 -7.58 10.26 0.38
C LYS A 286 -8.58 10.42 1.53
N TYR A 287 -8.74 9.40 2.36
CA TYR A 287 -9.68 9.40 3.49
C TYR A 287 -9.37 10.45 4.57
N LYS A 288 -8.14 10.96 4.58
CA LYS A 288 -7.64 11.91 5.57
C LYS A 288 -7.73 13.37 5.11
N PHE A 289 -7.47 13.62 3.83
CA PHE A 289 -7.28 14.96 3.27
C PHE A 289 -8.44 15.41 2.38
N ASP A 290 -9.14 14.49 1.73
CA ASP A 290 -10.23 14.88 0.84
C ASP A 290 -11.40 15.43 1.65
N ILE A 291 -11.95 16.56 1.21
CA ILE A 291 -13.05 17.24 1.87
C ILE A 291 -14.35 16.64 1.34
N ASN A 292 -14.90 15.67 2.07
CA ASN A 292 -16.16 15.01 1.72
C ASN A 292 -17.17 15.10 2.86
N THR A 293 -18.42 14.73 2.58
CA THR A 293 -19.45 14.67 3.62
C THR A 293 -19.13 13.55 4.63
N ILE A 294 -19.16 13.89 5.92
CA ILE A 294 -19.00 12.92 7.01
C ILE A 294 -20.28 12.83 7.83
N VAL A 295 -20.68 11.61 8.14
CA VAL A 295 -21.83 11.33 9.01
C VAL A 295 -21.32 10.61 10.24
N ARG A 296 -21.65 11.14 11.42
CA ARG A 296 -21.33 10.48 12.68
C ARG A 296 -22.39 9.43 12.98
N SER A 297 -21.93 8.30 13.47
CA SER A 297 -22.79 7.24 13.92
C SER A 297 -22.94 7.13 15.44
N ASN A 298 -23.88 6.29 15.88
CA ASN A 298 -24.15 6.02 17.30
C ASN A 298 -22.93 5.42 18.03
N THR A 299 -22.08 4.69 17.28
CA THR A 299 -20.85 4.08 17.82
C THR A 299 -19.66 5.04 17.85
N ASN A 300 -19.90 6.34 17.62
CA ASN A 300 -18.87 7.39 17.50
C ASN A 300 -17.88 7.15 16.37
N LEU A 301 -18.29 6.42 15.33
CA LEU A 301 -17.53 6.26 14.10
C LEU A 301 -18.00 7.29 13.09
N TYR A 302 -17.09 7.68 12.21
CA TYR A 302 -17.39 8.61 11.14
C TYR A 302 -17.47 7.83 9.82
N ILE A 303 -18.63 7.93 9.18
CA ILE A 303 -18.93 7.34 7.88
C ILE A 303 -18.60 8.38 6.81
N GLN A 304 -17.93 7.95 5.76
CA GLN A 304 -17.65 8.74 4.56
C GLN A 304 -18.41 8.09 3.39
N PRO A 305 -19.66 8.50 3.10
CA PRO A 305 -20.52 7.83 2.13
C PRO A 305 -19.93 7.81 0.71
N GLU A 306 -19.47 8.96 0.23
CA GLU A 306 -18.91 9.11 -1.12
C GLU A 306 -17.65 8.27 -1.33
N LEU A 307 -16.71 8.29 -0.38
CA LEU A 307 -15.51 7.47 -0.44
C LEU A 307 -15.81 5.97 -0.30
N SER A 308 -16.87 5.61 0.42
CA SER A 308 -17.32 4.22 0.52
C SER A 308 -17.92 3.73 -0.80
N LYS A 309 -18.66 4.60 -1.52
CA LYS A 309 -19.17 4.32 -2.86
C LYS A 309 -18.04 4.09 -3.85
N GLU A 310 -17.07 5.00 -3.91
CA GLU A 310 -15.92 4.85 -4.80
C GLU A 310 -15.11 3.58 -4.49
N PHE A 311 -14.94 3.26 -3.21
CA PHE A 311 -14.27 2.04 -2.79
C PHE A 311 -15.00 0.78 -3.30
N LEU A 312 -16.34 0.77 -3.29
CA LEU A 312 -17.16 -0.31 -3.86
C LEU A 312 -17.04 -0.39 -5.38
N GLU A 313 -17.05 0.75 -6.08
CA GLU A 313 -16.88 0.80 -7.54
C GLU A 313 -15.53 0.21 -7.95
N ASN A 314 -14.46 0.54 -7.24
CA ASN A 314 -13.12 0.01 -7.49
C ASN A 314 -13.05 -1.50 -7.26
N ILE A 315 -13.66 -2.01 -6.17
CA ILE A 315 -13.71 -3.45 -5.92
C ILE A 315 -14.49 -4.18 -7.01
N LEU A 316 -15.61 -3.61 -7.47
CA LEU A 316 -16.46 -4.21 -8.49
C LEU A 316 -15.72 -4.33 -9.81
N LYS A 317 -15.08 -3.25 -10.28
CA LYS A 317 -14.32 -3.23 -11.55
C LYS A 317 -13.26 -4.33 -11.63
N VAL A 318 -12.59 -4.62 -10.51
CA VAL A 318 -11.50 -5.61 -10.47
C VAL A 318 -12.01 -7.04 -10.32
N ASN A 319 -13.02 -7.25 -9.47
CA ASN A 319 -13.37 -8.58 -8.98
C ASN A 319 -14.76 -9.07 -9.41
N GLU A 320 -15.39 -8.42 -10.41
CA GLU A 320 -16.77 -8.71 -10.82
C GLU A 320 -17.01 -10.21 -11.04
N GLN A 321 -16.11 -10.89 -11.74
CA GLN A 321 -16.21 -12.32 -12.06
C GLN A 321 -16.32 -13.18 -10.79
N TYR A 322 -15.42 -12.97 -9.82
CA TYR A 322 -15.40 -13.74 -8.57
C TYR A 322 -16.58 -13.43 -7.66
N LEU A 323 -17.02 -12.17 -7.63
CA LEU A 323 -18.10 -11.71 -6.77
C LEU A 323 -19.48 -12.21 -7.24
N LYS A 324 -19.63 -12.52 -8.53
CA LYS A 324 -20.85 -13.16 -9.07
C LYS A 324 -21.04 -14.59 -8.55
N GLU A 325 -19.95 -15.32 -8.32
CA GLU A 325 -20.02 -16.72 -7.88
C GLU A 325 -20.33 -16.87 -6.38
N ILE A 326 -20.05 -15.84 -5.58
CA ILE A 326 -20.24 -15.88 -4.12
C ILE A 326 -21.68 -15.56 -3.76
N LYS A 327 -22.38 -16.56 -3.20
CA LYS A 327 -23.75 -16.43 -2.69
C LYS A 327 -23.82 -15.68 -1.37
N ILE A 328 -24.91 -14.94 -1.17
CA ILE A 328 -25.15 -14.17 0.05
C ILE A 328 -25.72 -15.05 1.18
N ASN A 329 -25.15 -14.88 2.37
CA ASN A 329 -25.71 -15.37 3.63
C ASN A 329 -26.60 -14.29 4.28
N LYS A 330 -27.89 -14.60 4.45
CA LYS A 330 -28.91 -13.74 5.06
C LYS A 330 -28.56 -13.29 6.48
N GLU A 331 -27.96 -14.15 7.28
CA GLU A 331 -27.62 -13.84 8.68
C GLU A 331 -26.65 -12.66 8.80
N ILE A 332 -25.76 -12.49 7.82
CA ILE A 332 -24.80 -11.39 7.83
C ILE A 332 -25.53 -10.06 7.64
N LEU A 333 -26.48 -10.02 6.69
CA LEU A 333 -27.30 -8.83 6.42
C LEU A 333 -28.08 -8.38 7.67
N TYR A 334 -28.72 -9.31 8.38
CA TYR A 334 -29.48 -8.98 9.59
C TYR A 334 -28.60 -8.42 10.72
N ASN A 335 -27.37 -8.89 10.80
CA ASN A 335 -26.48 -8.61 11.92
C ASN A 335 -25.58 -7.38 11.74
N THR A 336 -25.48 -6.82 10.53
CA THR A 336 -24.60 -5.67 10.24
C THR A 336 -25.36 -4.35 10.28
N CYS A 337 -24.86 -3.39 11.07
CA CYS A 337 -25.38 -2.01 11.12
C CYS A 337 -24.68 -1.09 10.12
N LEU A 338 -25.23 0.13 9.92
CA LEU A 338 -24.69 1.15 8.99
C LEU A 338 -23.18 1.41 9.11
N ASP A 339 -22.66 1.35 10.33
CA ASP A 339 -21.24 1.63 10.64
C ASP A 339 -20.33 0.41 10.48
N GLY A 340 -20.91 -0.74 10.15
CA GLY A 340 -20.21 -2.03 10.14
C GLY A 340 -20.10 -2.73 11.49
N THR A 341 -20.69 -2.18 12.54
CA THR A 341 -20.77 -2.85 13.84
C THR A 341 -21.83 -3.94 13.84
N HIS A 342 -21.69 -4.90 14.74
CA HIS A 342 -22.69 -5.94 14.93
C HIS A 342 -23.93 -5.38 15.64
N LEU A 343 -25.12 -5.84 15.26
CA LEU A 343 -26.41 -5.40 15.79
C LEU A 343 -26.46 -5.44 17.31
N LEU A 344 -26.04 -6.56 17.91
CA LEU A 344 -25.97 -6.72 19.37
C LEU A 344 -25.07 -5.68 20.05
N TYR A 345 -23.96 -5.29 19.43
CA TYR A 345 -23.09 -4.26 20.00
C TYR A 345 -23.74 -2.88 19.95
N ASN A 346 -24.45 -2.60 18.86
CA ASN A 346 -25.16 -1.34 18.70
C ASN A 346 -26.37 -1.23 19.67
N LYS A 347 -27.12 -2.33 19.86
CA LYS A 347 -28.19 -2.40 20.87
C LYS A 347 -27.69 -2.11 22.29
N LYS A 348 -26.50 -2.58 22.66
CA LYS A 348 -25.89 -2.31 23.97
C LYS A 348 -25.66 -0.82 24.28
N ILE A 349 -25.48 0.01 23.25
CA ILE A 349 -25.29 1.47 23.45
C ILE A 349 -26.55 2.09 24.07
N TYR A 350 -27.72 1.51 23.81
CA TYR A 350 -28.98 1.99 24.35
C TYR A 350 -29.30 1.45 25.74
N ASP A 351 -28.54 0.48 26.26
CA ASP A 351 -28.83 -0.15 27.56
C ASP A 351 -28.88 0.88 28.70
N ASP A 352 -28.04 1.91 28.67
CA ASP A 352 -28.04 2.97 29.68
C ASP A 352 -29.25 3.91 29.57
N ILE A 353 -29.77 4.10 28.36
CA ILE A 353 -31.00 4.87 28.13
C ILE A 353 -32.20 4.04 28.60
N ILE A 354 -32.23 2.74 28.25
CA ILE A 354 -33.28 1.80 28.67
C ILE A 354 -33.34 1.68 30.20
N LYS A 355 -32.18 1.61 30.86
CA LYS A 355 -32.10 1.59 32.33
C LYS A 355 -32.82 2.79 32.94
N LYS A 356 -32.51 4.00 32.46
CA LYS A 356 -33.12 5.23 32.95
C LYS A 356 -34.63 5.28 32.71
N THR A 357 -35.09 4.90 31.51
CA THR A 357 -36.54 4.89 31.21
C THR A 357 -37.29 3.90 32.09
N ILE A 358 -36.70 2.73 32.37
CA ILE A 358 -37.30 1.74 33.27
C ILE A 358 -37.33 2.24 34.70
N GLU A 359 -36.27 2.91 35.17
CA GLU A 359 -36.24 3.52 36.50
C GLU A 359 -37.34 4.58 36.66
N GLU A 360 -37.57 5.41 35.63
CA GLU A 360 -38.64 6.41 35.61
C GLU A 360 -40.04 5.77 35.60
N GLU A 361 -40.28 4.73 34.78
CA GLU A 361 -41.58 4.03 34.76
C GLU A 361 -41.88 3.31 36.07
N VAL A 362 -40.87 2.65 36.65
CA VAL A 362 -40.98 1.98 37.94
C VAL A 362 -41.27 2.98 39.06
N ALA A 363 -40.68 4.18 39.01
CA ALA A 363 -40.96 5.23 39.98
C ALA A 363 -42.41 5.78 39.87
N ASN A 364 -42.98 5.78 38.67
CA ASN A 364 -44.33 6.27 38.41
C ASN A 364 -45.44 5.22 38.69
N ASP A 365 -45.10 3.93 38.73
CA ASP A 365 -46.08 2.87 38.94
C ASP A 365 -46.41 2.65 40.42
N THR A 366 -47.60 3.10 40.83
CA THR A 366 -48.10 2.99 42.21
C THR A 366 -48.29 1.55 42.71
N ASN A 367 -48.37 0.56 41.81
CA ASN A 367 -48.52 -0.85 42.18
C ASN A 367 -47.17 -1.57 42.34
N TYR A 368 -46.11 -1.03 41.75
CA TYR A 368 -44.78 -1.61 41.81
C TYR A 368 -44.25 -1.87 43.23
N PRO A 369 -44.34 -0.94 44.21
CA PRO A 369 -43.83 -1.18 45.57
C PRO A 369 -44.66 -2.18 46.38
N LYS A 370 -45.86 -2.57 45.90
CA LYS A 370 -46.75 -3.53 46.58
C LYS A 370 -46.48 -4.98 46.15
N LEU A 371 -45.69 -5.19 45.11
CA LEU A 371 -45.35 -6.49 44.54
C LEU A 371 -44.26 -7.19 45.37
N SER A 372 -44.24 -8.53 45.34
CA SER A 372 -43.15 -9.33 45.89
C SER A 372 -41.84 -9.07 45.14
N ASP A 373 -40.68 -9.24 45.78
CA ASP A 373 -39.35 -9.06 45.18
C ASP A 373 -39.17 -9.88 43.87
N ILE A 374 -39.76 -11.07 43.79
CA ILE A 374 -39.71 -11.91 42.58
C ILE A 374 -40.54 -11.28 41.45
N GLU A 375 -41.71 -10.77 41.77
CA GLU A 375 -42.64 -10.13 40.82
C GLU A 375 -42.08 -8.80 40.31
N GLN A 376 -41.45 -8.02 41.20
CA GLN A 376 -40.75 -6.78 40.86
C GLN A 376 -39.61 -7.05 39.85
N ASN A 377 -38.81 -8.08 40.10
CA ASN A 377 -37.74 -8.48 39.19
C ASN A 377 -38.28 -8.97 37.84
N MET A 378 -39.35 -9.77 37.85
CA MET A 378 -40.00 -10.24 36.62
C MET A 378 -40.58 -9.07 35.80
N TYR A 379 -41.19 -8.09 36.47
CA TYR A 379 -41.73 -6.89 35.84
C TYR A 379 -40.62 -6.08 35.16
N ARG A 380 -39.53 -5.80 35.88
CA ARG A 380 -38.35 -5.12 35.31
C ARG A 380 -37.82 -5.87 34.09
N GLN A 381 -37.64 -7.19 34.17
CA GLN A 381 -37.16 -7.99 33.04
C GLN A 381 -38.09 -7.92 31.81
N LYS A 382 -39.42 -7.92 32.03
CA LYS A 382 -40.38 -7.75 30.94
C LYS A 382 -40.25 -6.37 30.28
N LEU A 383 -40.09 -5.31 31.07
CA LEU A 383 -39.84 -3.96 30.54
C LEU A 383 -38.52 -3.89 29.77
N TYR A 384 -37.43 -4.43 30.31
CA TYR A 384 -36.14 -4.52 29.60
C TYR A 384 -36.28 -5.20 28.25
N LYS A 385 -36.95 -6.35 28.20
CA LYS A 385 -37.18 -7.08 26.97
C LYS A 385 -38.02 -6.27 25.98
N PHE A 386 -39.11 -5.66 26.46
CA PHE A 386 -39.99 -4.82 25.64
C PHE A 386 -39.23 -3.67 24.98
N TYR A 387 -38.44 -2.92 25.75
CA TYR A 387 -37.63 -1.82 25.21
C TYR A 387 -36.54 -2.30 24.25
N GLN A 388 -35.83 -3.38 24.57
CA GLN A 388 -34.79 -3.92 23.68
C GLN A 388 -35.34 -4.46 22.34
N ASP A 389 -36.56 -4.99 22.34
CA ASP A 389 -37.22 -5.49 21.14
C ASP A 389 -37.76 -4.33 20.26
N ASN A 390 -38.18 -3.22 20.88
CA ASN A 390 -38.71 -2.05 20.18
C ASN A 390 -37.66 -1.12 19.56
N ILE A 391 -36.37 -1.24 19.94
CA ILE A 391 -35.29 -0.48 19.30
C ILE A 391 -35.08 -0.98 17.88
N LYS A 392 -35.54 -0.18 16.92
CA LYS A 392 -35.29 -0.40 15.48
C LYS A 392 -34.00 0.29 15.07
N ILE A 393 -33.03 -0.51 14.63
CA ILE A 393 -31.78 -0.03 14.04
C ILE A 393 -31.91 -0.15 12.52
N PRO A 394 -31.61 0.90 11.75
CA PRO A 394 -31.75 0.88 10.29
C PRO A 394 -30.89 -0.23 9.68
N ASN A 395 -31.52 -1.05 8.84
CA ASN A 395 -30.86 -2.11 8.09
C ASN A 395 -31.13 -1.95 6.58
N ILE A 396 -30.31 -2.60 5.75
CA ILE A 396 -30.50 -2.65 4.29
C ILE A 396 -31.81 -3.35 3.90
N LEU A 397 -32.22 -4.34 4.68
CA LEU A 397 -33.40 -5.16 4.41
C LEU A 397 -34.73 -4.43 4.63
N ASP A 398 -34.72 -3.28 5.30
CA ASP A 398 -35.91 -2.46 5.50
C ASP A 398 -36.41 -1.83 4.18
N LYS A 399 -35.51 -1.65 3.21
CA LYS A 399 -35.79 -0.99 1.92
C LYS A 399 -35.55 -1.87 0.71
N PHE A 400 -34.64 -2.83 0.79
CA PHE A 400 -34.21 -3.63 -0.36
C PHE A 400 -34.52 -5.10 -0.16
N SER A 401 -34.88 -5.78 -1.25
CA SER A 401 -34.99 -7.24 -1.27
C SER A 401 -33.62 -7.89 -1.05
N ILE A 402 -33.63 -9.14 -0.59
CA ILE A 402 -32.41 -9.91 -0.36
C ILE A 402 -31.69 -10.12 -1.71
N PRO A 403 -30.44 -9.66 -1.87
CA PRO A 403 -29.69 -9.87 -3.10
C PRO A 403 -29.25 -11.32 -3.21
N GLN A 404 -29.11 -11.83 -4.44
CA GLN A 404 -28.68 -13.21 -4.71
C GLN A 404 -27.15 -13.35 -4.59
N ASN A 405 -26.43 -12.42 -5.21
CA ASN A 405 -24.96 -12.43 -5.32
C ASN A 405 -24.33 -11.16 -4.75
N LEU A 406 -23.04 -11.21 -4.41
CA LEU A 406 -22.33 -10.04 -3.87
C LEU A 406 -22.29 -8.84 -4.83
N VAL A 407 -22.33 -9.07 -6.14
CA VAL A 407 -22.40 -7.98 -7.13
C VAL A 407 -23.68 -7.15 -6.98
N GLU A 408 -24.84 -7.79 -6.77
CA GLU A 408 -26.10 -7.07 -6.56
C GLU A 408 -26.06 -6.24 -5.29
N LEU A 409 -25.50 -6.79 -4.21
CA LEU A 409 -25.27 -6.06 -2.95
C LEU A 409 -24.40 -4.81 -3.17
N ILE A 410 -23.32 -4.95 -3.93
CA ILE A 410 -22.43 -3.84 -4.25
C ILE A 410 -23.15 -2.78 -5.09
N ASN A 411 -23.93 -3.19 -6.10
CA ASN A 411 -24.72 -2.28 -6.93
C ASN A 411 -25.76 -1.50 -6.11
N ILE A 412 -26.40 -2.12 -5.11
CA ILE A 412 -27.29 -1.41 -4.18
C ILE A 412 -26.52 -0.30 -3.44
N GLY A 413 -25.29 -0.58 -3.01
CA GLY A 413 -24.42 0.38 -2.34
C GLY A 413 -23.92 1.49 -3.26
N ILE A 414 -23.63 1.21 -4.54
CA ILE A 414 -23.19 2.20 -5.52
C ILE A 414 -24.32 3.17 -5.89
N ASN A 415 -25.54 2.63 -6.04
CA ASN A 415 -26.73 3.41 -6.34
C ASN A 415 -27.17 4.27 -5.14
N ASN A 416 -26.92 3.83 -3.91
CA ASN A 416 -27.33 4.52 -2.69
C ASN A 416 -26.14 4.84 -1.76
N SER A 417 -25.63 6.07 -1.87
CA SER A 417 -24.49 6.58 -1.08
C SER A 417 -24.66 6.35 0.44
N ALA A 418 -25.87 6.55 0.98
CA ALA A 418 -26.15 6.37 2.40
C ALA A 418 -25.92 4.95 2.93
N TYR A 419 -26.07 3.93 2.07
CA TYR A 419 -25.86 2.51 2.43
C TYR A 419 -24.54 1.96 1.92
N SER A 420 -23.71 2.74 1.21
CA SER A 420 -22.45 2.26 0.65
C SER A 420 -21.53 1.69 1.72
N ASN A 421 -21.38 2.38 2.86
CA ASN A 421 -20.54 1.89 3.96
C ASN A 421 -21.07 0.56 4.53
N LEU A 422 -22.38 0.43 4.72
CA LEU A 422 -23.00 -0.81 5.16
C LEU A 422 -22.66 -1.97 4.21
N CYS A 423 -22.83 -1.76 2.90
CA CYS A 423 -22.50 -2.75 1.88
C CYS A 423 -21.02 -3.14 1.92
N VAL A 424 -20.09 -2.21 2.17
CA VAL A 424 -18.67 -2.52 2.34
C VAL A 424 -18.44 -3.49 3.50
N TYR A 425 -19.03 -3.23 4.66
CA TYR A 425 -18.83 -4.13 5.81
C TYR A 425 -19.47 -5.49 5.62
N ILE A 426 -20.68 -5.54 5.03
CA ILE A 426 -21.34 -6.80 4.66
C ILE A 426 -20.42 -7.60 3.73
N LEU A 427 -19.90 -6.96 2.68
CA LEU A 427 -18.96 -7.58 1.75
C LEU A 427 -17.76 -8.18 2.48
N PHE A 428 -17.13 -7.43 3.38
CA PHE A 428 -15.98 -7.92 4.15
C PHE A 428 -16.34 -9.06 5.10
N GLU A 429 -17.54 -9.08 5.69
CA GLU A 429 -18.00 -10.22 6.50
C GLU A 429 -18.23 -11.48 5.65
N HIS A 430 -18.72 -11.36 4.42
CA HIS A 430 -18.77 -12.49 3.48
C HIS A 430 -17.36 -12.96 3.11
N LEU A 431 -16.45 -12.03 2.81
CA LEU A 431 -15.06 -12.33 2.47
C LEU A 431 -14.30 -13.02 3.61
N LYS A 432 -14.62 -12.73 4.87
CA LYS A 432 -14.04 -13.46 6.03
C LYS A 432 -14.44 -14.94 6.04
N LYS A 433 -15.69 -15.24 5.69
CA LYS A 433 -16.26 -16.60 5.76
C LYS A 433 -15.99 -17.45 4.51
N GLN A 434 -15.78 -16.82 3.35
CA GLN A 434 -15.62 -17.54 2.07
C GLN A 434 -14.30 -18.32 2.00
N THR A 435 -14.36 -19.47 1.34
CA THR A 435 -13.24 -20.41 1.17
C THR A 435 -12.94 -20.74 -0.29
N GLN A 436 -13.71 -20.20 -1.24
CA GLN A 436 -13.60 -20.52 -2.66
C GLN A 436 -12.33 -19.92 -3.26
N PHE A 437 -12.13 -18.62 -3.07
CA PHE A 437 -11.02 -17.88 -3.65
C PHE A 437 -10.03 -17.39 -2.58
N PRO A 438 -8.73 -17.40 -2.88
CA PRO A 438 -7.75 -16.71 -2.04
C PRO A 438 -7.91 -15.19 -2.19
N ILE A 439 -7.71 -14.47 -1.09
CA ILE A 439 -7.89 -13.02 -1.01
C ILE A 439 -6.54 -12.36 -0.74
N LEU A 440 -6.23 -11.31 -1.49
CA LEU A 440 -5.13 -10.39 -1.22
C LEU A 440 -5.70 -9.02 -0.85
N ILE A 441 -5.39 -8.53 0.35
CA ILE A 441 -5.66 -7.15 0.76
C ILE A 441 -4.34 -6.38 0.69
N ALA A 442 -4.22 -5.47 -0.27
CA ALA A 442 -3.05 -4.64 -0.50
C ALA A 442 -3.36 -3.17 -0.18
N VAL A 443 -2.61 -2.53 0.73
CA VAL A 443 -2.85 -1.13 1.11
C VAL A 443 -1.54 -0.35 1.06
N ASP A 444 -1.47 0.70 0.24
CA ASP A 444 -0.35 1.64 0.27
C ASP A 444 -0.57 2.76 1.29
N GLN A 445 0.54 3.37 1.70
CA GLN A 445 0.59 4.51 2.61
C GLN A 445 -0.09 4.25 3.97
N PHE A 446 -0.02 3.01 4.45
CA PHE A 446 -0.73 2.49 5.62
C PHE A 446 -0.59 3.32 6.90
N ASN A 447 0.54 3.99 7.08
CA ASN A 447 0.81 4.85 8.24
C ASN A 447 -0.18 6.02 8.38
N TYR A 448 -0.77 6.50 7.28
CA TYR A 448 -1.75 7.59 7.34
C TYR A 448 -3.02 7.20 8.13
N ASN A 449 -3.36 5.91 8.24
CA ASN A 449 -4.46 5.42 9.09
C ASN A 449 -4.27 5.75 10.58
N LEU A 450 -3.05 5.99 11.02
CA LEU A 450 -2.72 6.26 12.43
C LEU A 450 -2.71 7.73 12.78
N SER A 451 -2.67 8.59 11.77
CA SER A 451 -2.52 10.03 11.94
C SER A 451 -3.87 10.74 12.11
N VAL A 452 -3.83 11.99 12.54
CA VAL A 452 -5.00 12.88 12.56
C VAL A 452 -5.36 13.35 11.16
N SER A 453 -6.67 13.45 10.89
CA SER A 453 -7.23 13.96 9.65
C SER A 453 -7.50 15.45 9.67
N GLU A 454 -7.86 16.02 8.52
CA GLU A 454 -8.22 17.43 8.39
C GLU A 454 -9.66 17.72 8.84
N TYR A 455 -10.46 16.67 9.10
CA TYR A 455 -11.81 16.80 9.60
C TYR A 455 -11.85 17.23 11.07
N LEU A 456 -12.77 18.14 11.37
CA LEU A 456 -12.96 18.68 12.71
C LEU A 456 -14.19 18.09 13.38
N SER A 457 -14.11 17.90 14.70
CA SER A 457 -15.25 17.58 15.53
C SER A 457 -15.08 18.09 16.95
N ILE A 458 -16.15 18.66 17.49
CA ILE A 458 -16.23 19.21 18.85
C ILE A 458 -15.88 18.15 19.90
N ASN A 459 -16.19 16.87 19.64
CA ASN A 459 -15.85 15.77 20.57
C ASN A 459 -14.35 15.66 20.87
N PHE A 460 -13.50 16.14 19.95
CA PHE A 460 -12.05 16.04 20.06
C PHE A 460 -11.38 17.35 20.48
N GLU A 461 -12.13 18.45 20.68
CA GLU A 461 -11.58 19.77 20.99
C GLU A 461 -10.71 19.77 22.26
N ASN A 462 -11.22 19.15 23.33
CA ASN A 462 -10.51 19.05 24.62
C ASN A 462 -9.60 17.80 24.72
N THR A 463 -9.26 17.18 23.60
CA THR A 463 -8.40 15.98 23.58
C THR A 463 -7.01 16.32 23.05
N LYS A 464 -6.08 15.35 23.11
CA LYS A 464 -4.74 15.46 22.51
C LYS A 464 -4.74 15.76 21.00
N TYR A 465 -5.89 15.62 20.34
CA TYR A 465 -6.07 15.87 18.92
C TYR A 465 -6.56 17.29 18.61
N ASN A 466 -6.86 18.11 19.63
CA ASN A 466 -7.16 19.54 19.50
C ASN A 466 -8.25 19.86 18.46
N GLY A 467 -9.33 19.07 18.47
CA GLY A 467 -10.48 19.21 17.57
C GLY A 467 -10.43 18.35 16.30
N TYR A 468 -9.28 17.78 15.94
CA TYR A 468 -9.14 16.97 14.74
C TYR A 468 -9.56 15.51 14.97
N ILE A 469 -10.25 14.93 13.99
CA ILE A 469 -10.67 13.52 14.03
C ILE A 469 -9.47 12.62 13.66
N PRO A 470 -9.09 11.63 14.48
CA PRO A 470 -8.09 10.65 14.08
C PRO A 470 -8.60 9.72 12.98
N THR A 471 -7.72 9.37 12.03
CA THR A 471 -8.13 8.63 10.82
C THR A 471 -8.71 7.24 11.14
N TYR A 472 -8.25 6.58 12.21
CA TYR A 472 -8.78 5.30 12.66
C TYR A 472 -10.21 5.34 13.24
N TYR A 473 -10.81 6.53 13.41
CA TYR A 473 -12.24 6.67 13.73
C TYR A 473 -13.13 6.65 12.48
N PHE A 474 -12.55 6.81 11.28
CA PHE A 474 -13.29 6.57 10.06
C PHE A 474 -13.48 5.08 9.82
N THR A 475 -14.64 4.74 9.30
CA THR A 475 -15.09 3.37 9.03
C THR A 475 -14.14 2.59 8.12
N ILE A 476 -13.85 3.08 6.92
CA ILE A 476 -12.96 2.40 5.96
C ILE A 476 -11.51 2.28 6.47
N PRO A 477 -10.84 3.36 6.92
CA PRO A 477 -9.54 3.25 7.59
C PRO A 477 -9.53 2.26 8.77
N LYS A 478 -10.57 2.25 9.62
CA LYS A 478 -10.67 1.31 10.74
C LYS A 478 -10.78 -0.14 10.28
N LEU A 479 -11.51 -0.40 9.21
CA LEU A 479 -11.61 -1.72 8.58
C LEU A 479 -10.23 -2.18 8.08
N LEU A 480 -9.52 -1.32 7.35
CA LEU A 480 -8.22 -1.60 6.76
C LEU A 480 -7.07 -1.57 7.77
N LEU A 481 -7.24 -0.95 8.94
CA LEU A 481 -6.21 -0.89 9.98
C LEU A 481 -6.00 -2.24 10.70
N GLN A 482 -7.05 -3.07 10.79
CA GLN A 482 -6.99 -4.34 11.54
C GLN A 482 -5.88 -5.26 10.99
N TRP A 483 -4.84 -5.50 11.79
CA TRP A 483 -3.68 -6.32 11.38
C TRP A 483 -4.02 -7.82 11.31
N ASN A 484 -4.82 -8.30 12.25
CA ASN A 484 -5.17 -9.72 12.39
C ASN A 484 -5.94 -10.25 11.18
N THR A 485 -5.23 -10.94 10.29
CA THR A 485 -5.78 -11.69 9.15
C THR A 485 -6.37 -13.05 9.54
N SER A 486 -6.22 -13.48 10.80
CA SER A 486 -6.77 -14.74 11.31
C SER A 486 -8.30 -14.83 11.21
N LYS A 487 -8.99 -13.69 11.17
CA LYS A 487 -10.45 -13.62 10.95
C LYS A 487 -10.87 -14.12 9.57
N TYR A 488 -9.97 -14.11 8.59
CA TYR A 488 -10.24 -14.57 7.24
C TYR A 488 -9.76 -16.00 7.08
N LYS A 489 -10.60 -16.84 6.47
CA LYS A 489 -10.22 -18.23 6.19
C LYS A 489 -9.10 -18.34 5.17
N ARG A 490 -9.07 -17.51 4.11
CA ARG A 490 -8.07 -17.54 3.02
C ARG A 490 -7.64 -16.12 2.60
N CYS A 491 -6.98 -15.38 3.48
CA CYS A 491 -6.51 -14.03 3.16
C CYS A 491 -5.02 -13.84 3.51
N VAL A 492 -4.32 -13.15 2.62
CA VAL A 492 -3.03 -12.51 2.92
C VAL A 492 -3.21 -11.00 2.85
N LYS A 493 -2.57 -10.28 3.77
CA LYS A 493 -2.60 -8.82 3.82
C LYS A 493 -1.20 -8.25 3.66
N ILE A 494 -1.02 -7.33 2.73
CA ILE A 494 0.26 -6.67 2.49
C ILE A 494 0.01 -5.18 2.58
N VAL A 495 0.83 -4.49 3.36
CA VAL A 495 0.73 -3.05 3.49
C VAL A 495 2.09 -2.39 3.33
N SER A 496 2.14 -1.21 2.74
CA SER A 496 3.36 -0.41 2.62
C SER A 496 3.24 0.92 3.36
N THR A 497 4.37 1.40 3.89
CA THR A 497 4.45 2.72 4.53
C THR A 497 4.78 3.82 3.52
N CYS A 498 4.47 5.07 3.83
CA CYS A 498 4.84 6.26 3.05
C CYS A 498 5.34 7.39 3.97
N TRP A 499 6.54 7.90 3.68
CA TRP A 499 7.23 8.89 4.54
C TRP A 499 7.32 10.26 3.89
N ASP A 500 6.27 10.69 3.19
CA ASP A 500 6.28 11.95 2.45
C ASP A 500 6.05 13.16 3.36
N ARG A 501 4.94 13.14 4.12
CA ARG A 501 4.61 14.19 5.13
C ARG A 501 4.81 13.73 6.58
N GLU A 502 4.89 12.42 6.82
CA GLU A 502 4.97 11.86 8.17
C GLU A 502 6.38 11.46 8.58
N ASN A 503 6.68 11.68 9.86
CA ASN A 503 7.99 11.35 10.42
C ASN A 503 8.06 9.87 10.79
N ARG A 504 8.95 9.13 10.12
CA ARG A 504 9.22 7.71 10.37
C ARG A 504 9.52 7.40 11.84
N ARG A 505 10.17 8.32 12.56
CA ARG A 505 10.53 8.15 13.99
C ARG A 505 9.32 7.96 14.90
N ASN A 506 8.16 8.49 14.52
CA ASN A 506 6.94 8.42 15.31
C ASN A 506 6.18 7.10 15.09
N PHE A 507 6.49 6.39 14.01
CA PHE A 507 5.81 5.14 13.67
C PHE A 507 6.40 3.97 14.45
N ARG A 508 5.56 3.36 15.28
CA ARG A 508 5.91 2.21 16.11
C ARG A 508 4.99 1.03 15.75
N PRO A 509 5.42 0.13 14.85
CA PRO A 509 4.61 -1.01 14.43
C PRO A 509 4.33 -1.99 15.59
N ASP A 510 5.20 -2.03 16.60
CA ASP A 510 5.03 -2.88 17.79
C ASP A 510 3.71 -2.57 18.54
N LEU A 511 3.26 -1.31 18.56
CA LEU A 511 2.00 -0.91 19.21
C LEU A 511 0.75 -1.43 18.49
N LEU A 512 0.90 -1.84 17.23
CA LEU A 512 -0.17 -2.45 16.44
C LEU A 512 -0.18 -3.98 16.55
N GLY A 513 0.72 -4.55 17.35
CA GLY A 513 0.90 -6.01 17.46
C GLY A 513 1.57 -6.63 16.22
N ILE A 514 2.30 -5.83 15.44
CA ILE A 514 3.04 -6.29 14.27
C ILE A 514 4.39 -6.84 14.75
N ASN A 515 4.67 -8.09 14.42
CA ASN A 515 5.95 -8.69 14.82
C ASN A 515 7.07 -8.24 13.88
N LYS A 516 8.30 -8.13 14.40
CA LYS A 516 9.48 -7.76 13.59
C LYS A 516 9.72 -8.69 12.39
N LYS A 517 9.33 -9.96 12.47
CA LYS A 517 9.43 -10.94 11.37
C LYS A 517 8.50 -10.63 10.19
N GLU A 518 7.40 -9.93 10.45
CA GLU A 518 6.40 -9.53 9.44
C GLU A 518 6.81 -8.25 8.72
N ILE A 519 7.81 -7.54 9.25
CA ILE A 519 8.32 -6.30 8.68
C ILE A 519 9.41 -6.62 7.68
N LYS A 520 9.17 -6.32 6.41
CA LYS A 520 10.13 -6.44 5.33
C LYS A 520 10.68 -5.05 5.02
N THR A 521 11.96 -4.83 5.30
CA THR A 521 12.60 -3.52 5.10
C THR A 521 13.22 -3.41 3.72
N LEU A 522 12.78 -2.41 2.96
CA LEU A 522 13.24 -2.16 1.61
C LEU A 522 14.52 -1.33 1.59
N ARG A 523 15.48 -1.82 0.80
CA ARG A 523 16.75 -1.17 0.51
C ARG A 523 16.63 -0.19 -0.67
N ASN A 524 17.60 0.72 -0.75
CA ASN A 524 17.84 1.56 -1.92
C ASN A 524 18.20 0.68 -3.14
N PHE A 525 18.23 1.25 -4.34
CA PHE A 525 18.60 0.52 -5.55
C PHE A 525 20.03 -0.03 -5.47
N THR A 526 20.28 -1.21 -6.05
CA THR A 526 21.65 -1.63 -6.42
C THR A 526 22.18 -0.76 -7.54
N LEU A 527 23.48 -0.87 -7.81
CA LEU A 527 24.06 -0.30 -9.01
C LEU A 527 23.39 -0.85 -10.29
N ILE A 528 23.00 -2.13 -10.30
CA ILE A 528 22.32 -2.77 -11.44
C ILE A 528 20.89 -2.22 -11.61
N GLU A 529 20.10 -2.19 -10.52
CA GLU A 529 18.75 -1.60 -10.51
C GLU A 529 18.82 -0.12 -10.92
N PHE A 530 19.82 0.62 -10.43
CA PHE A 530 20.03 2.02 -10.76
C PHE A 530 20.40 2.22 -12.23
N LYS A 531 21.27 1.37 -12.78
CA LYS A 531 21.60 1.36 -14.20
C LYS A 531 20.35 1.12 -15.06
N ASN A 532 19.60 0.07 -14.76
CA ASN A 532 18.38 -0.26 -15.48
C ASN A 532 17.34 0.87 -15.36
N TYR A 533 17.26 1.54 -14.20
CA TYR A 533 16.41 2.69 -13.98
C TYR A 533 16.79 3.89 -14.86
N VAL A 534 18.08 4.25 -14.93
CA VAL A 534 18.57 5.35 -15.79
C VAL A 534 18.34 5.02 -17.27
N SER A 535 18.67 3.79 -17.69
CA SER A 535 18.41 3.33 -19.06
C SER A 535 16.91 3.36 -19.39
N HIS A 536 16.05 2.98 -18.46
CA HIS A 536 14.61 3.05 -18.64
C HIS A 536 14.14 4.50 -18.82
N LEU A 537 14.55 5.44 -17.95
CA LEU A 537 14.19 6.85 -18.08
C LEU A 537 14.62 7.44 -19.43
N PHE A 538 15.80 7.06 -19.91
CA PHE A 538 16.30 7.50 -21.21
C PHE A 538 15.44 6.94 -22.35
N ASN A 539 15.14 5.64 -22.33
CA ASN A 539 14.27 4.98 -23.33
C ASN A 539 12.85 5.54 -23.33
N GLN A 540 12.41 6.10 -22.19
CA GLN A 540 11.12 6.74 -22.04
C GLN A 540 11.11 8.23 -22.39
N ASN A 541 12.22 8.76 -22.92
CA ASN A 541 12.41 10.16 -23.28
C ASN A 541 12.19 11.13 -22.10
N VAL A 542 12.45 10.66 -20.88
CA VAL A 542 12.36 11.48 -19.66
C VAL A 542 13.64 12.26 -19.42
N ILE A 543 14.79 11.69 -19.78
CA ILE A 543 16.12 12.30 -19.66
C ILE A 543 16.83 12.29 -21.01
N TYR A 544 17.64 13.32 -21.28
CA TYR A 544 18.40 13.46 -22.52
C TYR A 544 19.89 13.64 -22.27
N ASN A 545 20.75 13.13 -23.14
CA ASN A 545 22.21 13.33 -23.09
C ASN A 545 22.89 12.93 -21.76
N PHE A 546 22.40 11.88 -21.09
CA PHE A 546 23.03 11.41 -19.85
C PHE A 546 24.42 10.81 -20.14
N ASP A 547 25.39 11.19 -19.31
CA ASP A 547 26.78 10.76 -19.42
C ASP A 547 26.99 9.45 -18.64
N ILE A 548 27.23 8.35 -19.37
CA ILE A 548 27.31 6.99 -18.81
C ILE A 548 28.46 6.87 -17.80
N ASP A 549 29.55 7.60 -18.01
CA ASP A 549 30.71 7.54 -17.13
C ASP A 549 30.40 8.14 -15.73
N LYS A 550 29.37 9.00 -15.65
CA LYS A 550 28.90 9.60 -14.39
C LYS A 550 27.85 8.77 -13.66
N LEU A 551 27.51 7.57 -14.14
CA LEU A 551 26.48 6.73 -13.50
C LEU A 551 26.81 6.42 -12.04
N GLU A 552 28.05 6.01 -11.77
CA GLU A 552 28.50 5.68 -10.42
C GLU A 552 28.50 6.92 -9.51
N TYR A 553 28.88 8.08 -10.06
CA TYR A 553 28.81 9.36 -9.35
C TYR A 553 27.37 9.71 -8.92
N PHE A 554 26.40 9.64 -9.83
CA PHE A 554 25.00 9.93 -9.48
C PHE A 554 24.39 8.86 -8.56
N TYR A 555 24.81 7.61 -8.68
CA TYR A 555 24.44 6.56 -7.74
C TYR A 555 24.94 6.89 -6.31
N MET A 556 26.20 7.32 -6.18
CA MET A 556 26.77 7.72 -4.88
C MET A 556 26.09 8.97 -4.32
N LEU A 557 25.86 9.99 -5.15
CA LEU A 557 25.23 11.26 -4.75
C LEU A 557 23.81 11.02 -4.21
N THR A 558 23.04 10.16 -4.87
CA THR A 558 21.67 9.83 -4.48
C THR A 558 21.60 8.74 -3.40
N GLY A 559 22.73 8.06 -3.14
CA GLY A 559 22.80 6.84 -2.33
C GLY A 559 21.92 5.71 -2.87
N GLY A 560 21.64 5.69 -4.18
CA GLY A 560 20.71 4.74 -4.82
C GLY A 560 19.24 4.96 -4.49
N ASN A 561 18.85 6.13 -3.98
CA ASN A 561 17.44 6.43 -3.69
C ASN A 561 16.70 6.84 -4.98
N GLY A 562 15.75 6.02 -5.44
CA GLY A 562 15.01 6.25 -6.68
C GLY A 562 14.33 7.61 -6.77
N PHE A 563 13.71 8.09 -5.69
CA PHE A 563 13.08 9.42 -5.68
C PHE A 563 14.08 10.57 -5.87
N GLN A 564 15.21 10.51 -5.15
CA GLN A 564 16.24 11.55 -5.26
C GLN A 564 16.92 11.51 -6.62
N ALA A 565 17.17 10.29 -7.13
CA ALA A 565 17.69 10.08 -8.47
C ALA A 565 16.76 10.63 -9.54
N ARG A 566 15.45 10.33 -9.46
CA ARG A 566 14.44 10.92 -10.34
C ARG A 566 14.56 12.44 -10.35
N LYS A 567 14.40 13.06 -9.17
CA LYS A 567 14.37 14.51 -9.02
C LYS A 567 15.61 15.14 -9.64
N LEU A 568 16.79 14.60 -9.34
CA LEU A 568 18.06 15.13 -9.80
C LEU A 568 18.22 14.95 -11.31
N LEU A 569 18.02 13.74 -11.82
CA LEU A 569 18.21 13.42 -13.23
C LEU A 569 17.27 14.26 -14.09
N THR A 570 15.98 14.30 -13.78
CA THR A 570 14.98 15.08 -14.53
C THR A 570 15.21 16.60 -14.49
N THR A 571 16.01 17.09 -13.53
CA THR A 571 16.32 18.52 -13.44
C THR A 571 17.60 18.89 -14.19
N LEU A 572 18.53 17.95 -14.39
CA LEU A 572 19.82 18.19 -15.02
C LEU A 572 19.86 17.72 -16.48
N TYR A 573 19.07 16.70 -16.80
CA TYR A 573 19.01 15.99 -18.08
C TYR A 573 17.54 15.80 -18.48
#